data_AF-A0A5B8CH80-F1
#
_entry.id   AF-A0A5B8CH80-F1
#
_cell.length_a   1.000
_cell.length_b   1.000
_cell.length_c   1.000
_cell.angle_alpha   90.00
_cell.angle_beta   90.00
_cell.angle_gamma   90.00
#
_symmetry.space_group_name_H-M   'P 1'
#
loop_
_entity.id
_entity.type
_entity.pdbx_description
1 polymer ?
#
loop_
_entity_poly.entity_id
_entity_poly.type
_entity_poly.pdbx_seq_one_letter_code
_entity_poly.pdbx_strand_id
1 'polypeptide(L)'
;MKGELKILGAAHGLLLGLVLAAPLIAPALLPWGAEALFIIAAFQLRLADRRWETRAGLQGWISHIRMAPFRLVPWAGTAVVALIAGPEQARLATAILTAVAMGELLIYPVIAHLLGRLPRRGLTGAILLLLIGCGLAEQGQTARFAMAFALGIGGCVFWMRGPDGEPGATLMALGGTIVATAVALLAPMAQAVAIPAAILCLTLTLAHLSVMRRHPQHWQLSGGMRFKRL
;
A
#
# COMPACT_ATOMS: atom_id res chain seq x y z
N MET A 1 9.35 -4.16 20.03
CA MET A 1 8.13 -4.12 19.20
C MET A 1 7.04 -4.94 19.90
N LYS A 2 6.06 -4.30 20.55
CA LYS A 2 4.97 -5.02 21.23
C LYS A 2 3.95 -5.50 20.20
N GLY A 3 4.08 -6.75 19.74
CA GLY A 3 3.03 -7.67 19.24
C GLY A 3 2.10 -7.29 18.07
N GLU A 4 1.89 -6.01 17.76
CA GLU A 4 0.75 -5.50 17.00
C GLU A 4 0.82 -5.70 15.49
N LEU A 5 1.78 -6.42 14.91
CA LEU A 5 1.81 -6.66 13.45
C LEU A 5 2.61 -7.92 13.07
N LYS A 6 2.74 -8.90 13.96
CA LYS A 6 3.66 -10.03 13.74
C LYS A 6 3.41 -10.75 12.41
N ILE A 7 2.16 -11.00 12.06
CA ILE A 7 1.80 -11.74 10.84
C ILE A 7 2.05 -10.88 9.59
N LEU A 8 1.58 -9.64 9.55
CA LEU A 8 1.79 -8.76 8.40
C LEU A 8 3.27 -8.40 8.23
N GLY A 9 4.00 -8.20 9.32
CA GLY A 9 5.45 -7.97 9.32
C GLY A 9 6.22 -9.20 8.83
N ALA A 10 5.84 -10.40 9.27
CA ALA A 10 6.42 -11.64 8.77
C ALA A 10 6.13 -11.83 7.29
N ALA A 11 4.89 -11.62 6.85
CA ALA A 11 4.50 -11.71 5.43
C ALA A 11 5.27 -10.71 4.56
N HIS A 12 5.45 -9.47 5.03
CA HIS A 12 6.29 -8.49 4.34
C HIS A 12 7.75 -8.96 4.26
N GLY A 13 8.34 -9.43 5.36
CA GLY A 13 9.72 -9.94 5.35
C GLY A 13 9.92 -11.14 4.43
N LEU A 14 8.96 -12.06 4.40
CA LEU A 14 8.96 -13.23 3.51
C LEU A 14 8.84 -12.81 2.04
N LEU A 15 7.92 -11.90 1.73
CA LEU A 15 7.77 -11.34 0.39
C LEU A 15 9.04 -10.60 -0.05
N LEU A 16 9.65 -9.81 0.83
CA LEU A 16 10.91 -9.13 0.53
C LEU A 16 12.01 -10.16 0.21
N GLY A 17 12.15 -11.21 1.02
CA GLY A 17 13.09 -12.30 0.74
C GLY A 17 12.84 -12.99 -0.61
N LEU A 18 11.57 -13.25 -0.95
CA LEU A 18 11.18 -13.83 -2.23
C LEU A 18 11.49 -12.89 -3.41
N VAL A 19 11.24 -11.59 -3.27
CA VAL A 19 11.58 -10.58 -4.30
C VAL A 19 13.09 -10.49 -4.49
N LEU A 20 13.86 -10.54 -3.41
CA LEU A 20 15.32 -10.54 -3.48
C LEU A 20 15.88 -11.81 -4.14
N ALA A 21 15.20 -12.96 -3.97
CA ALA A 21 15.54 -14.22 -4.62
C ALA A 21 14.99 -14.36 -6.05
N ALA A 22 13.97 -13.56 -6.42
CA ALA A 22 13.25 -13.69 -7.68
C ALA A 22 14.13 -13.66 -8.94
N PRO A 23 15.22 -12.87 -9.05
CA PRO A 23 16.08 -12.89 -10.24
C PRO A 23 16.65 -14.28 -10.56
N LEU A 24 16.90 -15.10 -9.55
CA LEU A 24 17.53 -16.41 -9.71
C LEU A 24 16.52 -17.52 -10.07
N ILE A 25 15.25 -17.33 -9.73
CA ILE A 25 14.22 -18.39 -9.80
C ILE A 25 13.14 -18.05 -10.83
N ALA A 26 12.63 -16.81 -10.78
CA ALA A 26 11.48 -16.37 -11.56
C ALA A 26 11.54 -14.86 -11.82
N PRO A 27 12.47 -14.37 -12.68
CA PRO A 27 12.68 -12.95 -12.92
C PRO A 27 11.42 -12.23 -13.44
N ALA A 28 10.55 -12.94 -14.16
CA ALA A 28 9.27 -12.41 -14.65
C ALA A 28 8.29 -12.00 -13.54
N LEU A 29 8.45 -12.52 -12.31
CA LEU A 29 7.61 -12.17 -11.16
C LEU A 29 8.09 -10.92 -10.41
N LEU A 30 9.29 -10.43 -10.70
CA LEU A 30 9.90 -9.32 -9.96
C LEU A 30 9.04 -8.04 -9.96
N PRO A 31 8.42 -7.61 -11.07
CA PRO A 31 7.59 -6.41 -11.04
C PRO A 31 6.31 -6.60 -10.21
N TRP A 32 5.70 -7.80 -10.22
CA TRP A 32 4.53 -8.11 -9.39
C TRP A 32 4.89 -8.14 -7.91
N GLY A 33 6.05 -8.72 -7.58
CA GLY A 33 6.57 -8.75 -6.21
C GLY A 33 6.89 -7.34 -5.70
N ALA A 34 7.51 -6.49 -6.53
CA ALA A 34 7.74 -5.08 -6.19
C ALA A 34 6.42 -4.34 -5.96
N GLU A 35 5.41 -4.53 -6.82
CA GLU A 35 4.09 -3.93 -6.63
C GLU A 35 3.45 -4.35 -5.30
N ALA A 36 3.58 -5.63 -4.94
CA ALA A 36 3.09 -6.14 -3.67
C ALA A 36 3.81 -5.50 -2.46
N LEU A 37 5.13 -5.32 -2.55
CA LEU A 37 5.90 -4.59 -1.54
C LEU A 37 5.41 -3.14 -1.41
N PHE A 38 5.08 -2.46 -2.51
CA PHE A 38 4.60 -1.07 -2.47
C PHE A 38 3.29 -0.96 -1.70
N ILE A 39 2.34 -1.87 -1.95
CA ILE A 39 1.06 -1.89 -1.23
C ILE A 39 1.27 -2.16 0.26
N ILE A 40 2.02 -3.21 0.61
CA ILE A 40 2.19 -3.65 1.99
C ILE A 40 3.03 -2.65 2.80
N ALA A 41 4.12 -2.14 2.23
CA ALA A 41 4.97 -1.16 2.90
C ALA A 41 4.23 0.15 3.15
N ALA A 42 3.46 0.65 2.18
CA ALA A 42 2.67 1.87 2.35
C ALA A 42 1.56 1.70 3.39
N PHE A 43 0.93 0.52 3.44
CA PHE A 43 -0.02 0.18 4.49
C PHE A 43 0.64 0.22 5.87
N GLN A 44 1.80 -0.41 6.02
CA GLN A 44 2.55 -0.41 7.28
C GLN A 44 3.05 0.98 7.68
N LEU A 45 3.50 1.78 6.72
CA LEU A 45 3.91 3.17 6.93
C LEU A 45 2.75 3.99 7.51
N ARG A 46 1.57 3.93 6.85
CA ARG A 46 0.39 4.64 7.33
C ARG A 46 -0.06 4.15 8.71
N LEU A 47 0.04 2.85 8.95
CA LEU A 47 -0.31 2.26 10.23
C LEU A 47 0.68 2.60 11.35
N ALA A 48 1.95 2.80 11.05
CA ALA A 48 2.96 3.26 12.01
C ALA A 48 2.77 4.73 12.35
N ASP A 49 2.32 5.53 11.39
CA ASP A 49 2.12 6.97 11.52
C ASP A 49 0.66 7.33 11.85
N ARG A 50 0.11 6.69 12.88
CA ARG A 50 -1.28 6.90 13.35
C ARG A 50 -1.55 8.35 13.80
N ARG A 51 -0.49 9.12 14.11
CA ARG A 51 -0.55 10.50 14.61
C ARG A 51 -0.51 11.57 13.51
N TRP A 52 -0.59 11.19 12.24
CA TRP A 52 -0.51 12.18 11.15
C TRP A 52 -1.57 13.29 11.25
N GLU A 53 -2.79 12.96 11.69
CA GLU A 53 -3.86 13.95 11.86
C GLU A 53 -3.53 15.01 12.92
N THR A 54 -2.73 14.68 13.94
CA THR A 54 -2.29 15.63 14.97
C THR A 54 -1.02 16.40 14.59
N ARG A 55 -0.34 16.01 13.51
CA ARG A 55 0.89 16.65 12.98
C ARG A 55 0.67 17.39 11.65
N ALA A 56 -0.58 17.58 11.24
CA ALA A 56 -0.91 18.15 9.94
C ALA A 56 -0.21 19.51 9.71
N GLY A 57 0.41 19.66 8.52
CA GLY A 57 1.10 20.88 8.10
C GLY A 57 2.60 20.69 7.80
N LEU A 58 3.29 21.80 7.59
CA LEU A 58 4.68 21.85 7.13
C LEU A 58 5.67 21.18 8.10
N GLN A 59 5.44 21.27 9.42
CA GLN A 59 6.29 20.65 10.43
C GLN A 59 6.18 19.11 10.43
N GLY A 60 4.97 18.56 10.26
CA GLY A 60 4.77 17.13 10.08
C GLY A 60 5.44 16.62 8.81
N TRP A 61 5.35 17.39 7.72
CA TRP A 61 6.03 17.12 6.46
C TRP A 61 7.55 17.05 6.62
N ILE A 62 8.16 18.08 7.23
CA ILE A 62 9.62 18.13 7.46
C ILE A 62 10.06 16.95 8.34
N SER A 63 9.33 16.66 9.42
CA SER A 63 9.63 15.51 10.27
C SER A 63 9.54 14.19 9.51
N HIS A 64 8.58 14.04 8.59
CA HIS A 64 8.42 12.83 7.78
C HIS A 64 9.60 12.64 6.82
N ILE A 65 10.00 13.71 6.12
CA ILE A 65 11.15 13.70 5.21
C ILE A 65 12.42 13.32 5.97
N ARG A 66 12.65 13.85 7.18
CA ARG A 66 13.85 13.53 7.97
C ARG A 66 13.95 12.05 8.35
N MET A 67 12.83 11.33 8.40
CA MET A 67 12.79 9.90 8.69
C MET A 67 12.81 9.02 7.43
N ALA A 68 12.58 9.60 6.25
CA ALA A 68 12.52 8.87 4.98
C ALA A 68 13.82 8.13 4.62
N PRO A 69 15.04 8.66 4.85
CA PRO A 69 16.27 8.00 4.41
C PRO A 69 16.39 6.55 4.87
N PHE A 70 16.12 6.27 6.15
CA PHE A 70 16.16 4.91 6.68
C PHE A 70 15.10 3.99 6.08
N ARG A 71 13.94 4.54 5.68
CA ARG A 71 12.87 3.79 5.02
C ARG A 71 13.18 3.49 3.55
N LEU A 72 14.03 4.28 2.92
CA LEU A 72 14.45 4.09 1.52
C LEU A 72 15.54 3.02 1.34
N VAL A 73 16.27 2.65 2.40
CA VAL A 73 17.37 1.67 2.33
C VAL A 73 16.90 0.30 1.78
N PRO A 74 15.80 -0.31 2.26
CA PRO A 74 15.32 -1.58 1.71
C PRO A 74 14.98 -1.49 0.21
N TRP A 75 14.43 -0.35 -0.22
CA TRP A 75 14.07 -0.10 -1.62
C TRP A 75 15.28 0.05 -2.53
N ALA A 76 16.35 0.69 -2.03
CA ALA A 76 17.63 0.71 -2.72
C ALA A 76 18.16 -0.72 -2.93
N GLY A 77 18.03 -1.59 -1.92
CA GLY A 77 18.34 -3.02 -2.04
C GLY A 77 17.51 -3.72 -3.13
N THR A 78 16.20 -3.52 -3.13
CA THR A 78 15.30 -4.08 -4.16
C THR A 78 15.66 -3.58 -5.57
N ALA A 79 16.01 -2.30 -5.72
CA ALA A 79 16.42 -1.73 -7.00
C ALA A 79 17.77 -2.28 -7.48
N VAL A 80 18.74 -2.46 -6.57
CA VAL A 80 20.02 -3.11 -6.89
C VAL A 80 19.80 -4.55 -7.36
N VAL A 81 18.92 -5.30 -6.70
CA VAL A 81 18.58 -6.65 -7.14
C VAL A 81 17.94 -6.66 -8.53
N ALA A 82 17.02 -5.73 -8.80
CA ALA A 82 16.45 -5.57 -10.15
C ALA A 82 17.53 -5.24 -11.20
N LEU A 83 18.54 -4.42 -10.85
CA LEU A 83 19.68 -4.15 -11.75
C LEU A 83 20.52 -5.40 -12.02
N ILE A 84 20.80 -6.19 -10.98
CA ILE A 84 21.59 -7.43 -11.10
C ILE A 84 20.86 -8.49 -11.95
N ALA A 85 19.53 -8.48 -11.93
CA ALA A 85 18.70 -9.42 -12.68
C ALA A 85 18.85 -9.31 -14.22
N GLY A 86 19.40 -8.21 -14.72
CA GLY A 86 19.78 -8.05 -16.13
C GLY A 86 19.54 -6.63 -16.67
N PRO A 87 20.13 -6.30 -17.84
CA PRO A 87 20.04 -4.95 -18.42
C PRO A 87 18.60 -4.53 -18.75
N GLU A 88 17.75 -5.48 -19.14
CA GLU A 88 16.32 -5.24 -19.40
C GLU A 88 15.55 -4.78 -18.14
N GLN A 89 16.04 -5.13 -16.95
CA GLN A 89 15.43 -4.77 -15.67
C GLN A 89 15.97 -3.47 -15.08
N ALA A 90 16.92 -2.80 -15.74
CA ALA A 90 17.39 -1.49 -15.29
C ALA A 90 16.27 -0.44 -15.26
N ARG A 91 15.33 -0.52 -16.22
CA ARG A 91 14.13 0.33 -16.23
C ARG A 91 13.22 0.08 -15.03
N LEU A 92 13.14 -1.17 -14.57
CA LEU A 92 12.36 -1.55 -13.40
C LEU A 92 13.00 -1.00 -12.12
N ALA A 93 14.34 -1.06 -12.01
CA ALA A 93 15.06 -0.48 -10.89
C ALA A 93 14.84 1.05 -10.78
N THR A 94 14.94 1.77 -11.90
CA THR A 94 14.67 3.21 -11.92
C THR A 94 13.21 3.50 -11.61
N ALA A 95 12.27 2.69 -12.10
CA ALA A 95 10.86 2.81 -11.77
C ALA A 95 10.57 2.61 -10.28
N ILE A 96 11.21 1.63 -9.63
CA ILE A 96 11.11 1.39 -8.18
C ILE A 96 11.65 2.61 -7.41
N LEU A 97 12.86 3.07 -7.74
CA LEU A 97 13.49 4.20 -7.04
C LEU A 97 12.70 5.50 -7.19
N THR A 98 12.22 5.78 -8.40
CA THR A 98 11.40 6.97 -8.66
C THR A 98 10.05 6.87 -7.95
N ALA A 99 9.39 5.72 -7.98
CA ALA A 99 8.11 5.52 -7.34
C ALA A 99 8.21 5.59 -5.81
N VAL A 100 9.25 5.04 -5.19
CA VAL A 100 9.42 5.15 -3.74
C VAL A 100 9.79 6.56 -3.32
N ALA A 101 10.62 7.27 -4.09
CA ALA A 101 10.94 8.67 -3.81
C ALA A 101 9.69 9.54 -3.90
N MET A 102 8.88 9.39 -4.95
CA MET A 102 7.59 10.07 -5.04
C MET A 102 6.63 9.63 -3.93
N GLY A 103 6.57 8.33 -3.65
CA GLY A 103 5.78 7.69 -2.61
C GLY A 103 5.99 8.33 -1.24
N GLU A 104 7.22 8.30 -0.77
CA GLU A 104 7.62 8.79 0.57
C GLU A 104 7.65 10.32 0.65
N LEU A 105 8.12 11.01 -0.38
CA LEU A 105 8.41 12.46 -0.29
C LEU A 105 7.25 13.35 -0.72
N LEU A 106 6.34 12.86 -1.57
CA LEU A 106 5.26 13.65 -2.17
C LEU A 106 3.88 13.03 -1.92
N ILE A 107 3.71 11.77 -2.33
CA ILE A 107 2.43 11.08 -2.33
C ILE A 107 1.97 10.87 -0.89
N TYR A 108 2.80 10.31 -0.01
CA TYR A 108 2.42 10.05 1.38
C TYR A 108 1.98 11.33 2.10
N PRO A 109 2.76 12.42 2.12
CA PRO A 109 2.35 13.62 2.83
C PRO A 109 1.05 14.26 2.30
N VAL A 110 0.84 14.24 0.99
CA VAL A 110 -0.39 14.77 0.35
C VAL A 110 -1.58 13.85 0.59
N ILE A 111 -1.46 12.58 0.23
CA ILE A 111 -2.54 11.60 0.25
C ILE A 111 -2.96 11.28 1.68
N ALA A 112 -2.02 11.14 2.63
CA ALA A 112 -2.37 10.91 4.03
C ALA A 112 -3.25 12.03 4.60
N HIS A 113 -3.09 13.27 4.11
CA HIS A 113 -3.94 14.39 4.49
C HIS A 113 -5.31 14.37 3.79
N LEU A 114 -5.34 14.09 2.49
CA LEU A 114 -6.58 14.06 1.70
C LEU A 114 -7.49 12.89 2.08
N LEU A 115 -6.94 11.68 2.21
CA LEU A 115 -7.69 10.49 2.58
C LEU A 115 -8.26 10.58 4.01
N GLY A 116 -7.57 11.30 4.89
CA GLY A 116 -8.07 11.63 6.23
C GLY A 116 -9.43 12.36 6.20
N ARG A 117 -9.78 13.03 5.11
CA ARG A 117 -11.01 13.82 4.98
C ARG A 117 -12.12 13.14 4.16
N LEU A 118 -11.84 12.00 3.54
CA LEU A 118 -12.83 11.30 2.72
C LEU A 118 -13.70 10.37 3.56
N PRO A 119 -15.05 10.41 3.46
CA PRO A 119 -15.87 9.39 4.11
C PRO A 119 -15.54 7.99 3.58
N ARG A 120 -15.93 6.93 4.29
CA ARG A 120 -15.58 5.55 3.92
C ARG A 120 -16.00 5.17 2.50
N ARG A 121 -17.16 5.65 2.03
CA ARG A 121 -17.60 5.49 0.62
C ARG A 121 -16.68 6.19 -0.37
N GLY A 122 -16.18 7.38 -0.03
CA GLY A 122 -15.19 8.11 -0.82
C GLY A 122 -13.84 7.38 -0.87
N LEU A 123 -13.42 6.76 0.24
CA LEU A 123 -12.22 5.90 0.25
C LEU A 123 -12.39 4.68 -0.65
N THR A 124 -13.56 4.02 -0.62
CA THR A 124 -13.86 2.92 -1.54
C THR A 124 -13.80 3.38 -2.99
N GLY A 125 -14.40 4.53 -3.32
CA GLY A 125 -14.30 5.13 -4.66
C GLY A 125 -12.85 5.40 -5.07
N ALA A 126 -12.04 5.96 -4.17
CA ALA A 126 -10.62 6.21 -4.43
C ALA A 126 -9.82 4.91 -4.65
N ILE A 127 -10.06 3.86 -3.85
CA ILE A 127 -9.44 2.55 -4.03
C ILE A 127 -9.82 1.95 -5.39
N LEU A 128 -11.10 2.02 -5.79
CA LEU A 128 -11.55 1.54 -7.10
C LEU A 128 -10.89 2.31 -8.24
N LEU A 129 -10.80 3.64 -8.14
CA LEU A 129 -10.11 4.47 -9.14
C LEU A 129 -8.63 4.13 -9.25
N LEU A 130 -7.95 3.89 -8.12
CA LEU A 130 -6.55 3.48 -8.12
C LEU A 130 -6.35 2.08 -8.70
N LEU A 131 -7.27 1.14 -8.46
CA LEU A 131 -7.25 -0.19 -9.08
C LEU A 131 -7.45 -0.11 -10.60
N ILE A 132 -8.38 0.73 -11.06
CA ILE A 132 -8.55 1.02 -12.50
C ILE A 132 -7.27 1.64 -13.06
N GLY A 133 -6.68 2.60 -12.36
CA GLY A 133 -5.42 3.22 -12.73
C GLY A 133 -4.28 2.20 -12.87
N CYS A 134 -4.14 1.27 -11.90
CA CYS A 134 -3.23 0.14 -12.03
C CYS A 134 -3.56 -0.68 -13.30
N GLY A 135 -4.82 -0.94 -13.60
CA GLY A 135 -5.24 -1.63 -14.84
C GLY A 135 -4.81 -0.95 -16.14
N LEU A 136 -4.73 0.38 -16.13
CA LEU A 136 -4.37 1.20 -17.29
C LEU A 136 -2.87 1.44 -17.43
N ALA A 137 -2.09 1.26 -16.36
CA ALA A 137 -0.65 1.43 -16.36
C ALA A 137 0.09 0.12 -16.62
N GLU A 138 1.08 0.16 -17.51
CA GLU A 138 1.88 -1.01 -17.83
C GLU A 138 2.68 -1.50 -16.62
N GLN A 139 2.97 -2.80 -16.62
CA GLN A 139 3.72 -3.44 -15.56
C GLN A 139 5.16 -2.87 -15.49
N GLY A 140 5.64 -2.62 -14.28
CA GLY A 140 6.98 -2.07 -14.07
C GLY A 140 7.11 -0.56 -14.31
N GLN A 141 6.04 0.14 -14.69
CA GLN A 141 6.06 1.60 -14.78
C GLN A 141 6.00 2.26 -13.39
N THR A 142 6.67 3.40 -13.26
CA THR A 142 6.66 4.22 -12.05
C THR A 142 5.25 4.58 -11.59
N ALA A 143 4.36 4.94 -12.53
CA ALA A 143 2.99 5.32 -12.23
C ALA A 143 2.21 4.17 -11.55
N ARG A 144 2.41 2.93 -12.02
CA ARG A 144 1.79 1.74 -11.44
C ARG A 144 2.22 1.54 -9.99
N PHE A 145 3.51 1.64 -9.70
CA PHE A 145 4.03 1.54 -8.33
C PHE A 145 3.57 2.69 -7.43
N ALA A 146 3.47 3.91 -7.96
CA ALA A 146 2.92 5.04 -7.22
C ALA A 146 1.44 4.83 -6.85
N MET A 147 0.63 4.27 -7.77
CA MET A 147 -0.76 3.90 -7.50
C MET A 147 -0.86 2.74 -6.50
N ALA A 148 0.00 1.73 -6.61
CA ALA A 148 0.11 0.63 -5.66
C ALA A 148 0.46 1.13 -4.24
N PHE A 149 1.38 2.09 -4.13
CA PHE A 149 1.70 2.75 -2.87
C PHE A 149 0.47 3.48 -2.30
N ALA A 150 -0.22 4.28 -3.13
CA ALA A 150 -1.44 4.97 -2.72
C ALA A 150 -2.57 4.00 -2.32
N LEU A 151 -2.69 2.84 -2.99
CA LEU A 151 -3.60 1.75 -2.62
C LEU A 151 -3.31 1.22 -1.24
N GLY A 152 -2.04 1.01 -0.89
CA GLY A 152 -1.63 0.60 0.45
C GLY A 152 -2.04 1.60 1.54
N ILE A 153 -1.81 2.90 1.31
CA ILE A 153 -2.27 3.96 2.22
C ILE A 153 -3.81 3.93 2.34
N GLY A 154 -4.50 3.90 1.21
CA GLY A 154 -5.96 3.89 1.14
C GLY A 154 -6.58 2.68 1.85
N GLY A 155 -6.01 1.50 1.63
CA GLY A 155 -6.36 0.27 2.34
C GLY A 155 -6.19 0.40 3.84
N CYS A 156 -5.09 0.98 4.30
CA CYS A 156 -4.85 1.20 5.72
C CYS A 156 -5.88 2.15 6.34
N VAL A 157 -6.17 3.28 5.69
CA VAL A 157 -7.19 4.22 6.19
C VAL A 157 -8.58 3.59 6.17
N PHE A 158 -8.93 2.85 5.10
CA PHE A 158 -10.18 2.12 5.01
C PHE A 158 -10.32 1.10 6.15
N TRP A 159 -9.26 0.35 6.42
CA TRP A 159 -9.20 -0.60 7.52
C TRP A 159 -9.35 0.09 8.87
N MET A 160 -8.58 1.16 9.14
CA MET A 160 -8.66 1.90 10.41
C MET A 160 -10.04 2.50 10.71
N ARG A 161 -10.90 2.67 9.69
CA ARG A 161 -12.28 3.19 9.80
C ARG A 161 -13.37 2.12 9.77
N GLY A 162 -12.98 0.85 9.70
CA GLY A 162 -13.94 -0.24 9.71
C GLY A 162 -14.59 -0.47 11.08
N PRO A 163 -15.48 -1.44 11.21
CA PRO A 163 -15.82 -2.06 12.50
C PRO A 163 -14.69 -2.98 12.98
N ASP A 164 -14.28 -2.87 14.24
CA ASP A 164 -13.20 -3.68 14.84
C ASP A 164 -13.70 -5.09 15.16
N GLY A 165 -12.89 -6.12 14.89
CA GLY A 165 -13.18 -7.49 15.32
C GLY A 165 -14.38 -8.17 14.64
N GLU A 166 -14.96 -7.55 13.61
CA GLU A 166 -16.09 -8.15 12.88
C GLU A 166 -15.60 -9.31 11.98
N PRO A 167 -16.04 -10.57 12.22
CA PRO A 167 -15.62 -11.71 11.42
C PRO A 167 -16.07 -11.58 9.96
N GLY A 168 -17.20 -10.92 9.70
CA GLY A 168 -17.69 -10.64 8.35
C GLY A 168 -16.73 -9.82 7.51
N ALA A 169 -16.06 -8.83 8.10
CA ALA A 169 -15.07 -8.02 7.38
C ALA A 169 -13.81 -8.83 7.00
N THR A 170 -13.34 -9.69 7.91
CA THR A 170 -12.22 -10.61 7.64
C THR A 170 -12.58 -11.61 6.55
N LEU A 171 -13.78 -12.20 6.61
CA LEU A 171 -14.27 -13.14 5.60
C LEU A 171 -14.45 -12.47 4.23
N MET A 172 -14.94 -11.23 4.18
CA MET A 172 -15.04 -10.47 2.93
C MET A 172 -13.67 -10.15 2.33
N ALA A 173 -12.68 -9.76 3.16
CA ALA A 173 -11.32 -9.52 2.68
C ALA A 173 -10.66 -10.82 2.18
N LEU A 174 -10.87 -11.94 2.88
CA LEU A 174 -10.37 -13.24 2.45
C LEU A 174 -11.05 -13.71 1.16
N GLY A 175 -12.38 -13.59 1.08
CA GLY A 175 -13.16 -13.89 -0.12
C GLY A 175 -12.71 -13.04 -1.31
N GLY A 176 -12.48 -11.74 -1.11
CA GLY A 176 -11.91 -10.85 -2.12
C GLY A 176 -10.52 -11.29 -2.58
N THR A 177 -9.68 -11.76 -1.66
CA THR A 177 -8.35 -12.32 -1.99
C THR A 177 -8.48 -13.54 -2.89
N ILE A 178 -9.35 -14.49 -2.52
CA ILE A 178 -9.56 -15.74 -3.26
C ILE A 178 -10.13 -15.43 -4.65
N VAL A 179 -11.19 -14.62 -4.73
CA VAL A 179 -11.84 -14.27 -5.99
C VAL A 179 -10.89 -13.51 -6.91
N ALA A 180 -10.19 -12.48 -6.41
CA ALA A 180 -9.25 -11.72 -7.23
C ALA A 180 -8.06 -12.57 -7.70
N THR A 181 -7.57 -13.49 -6.86
CA THR A 181 -6.52 -14.44 -7.27
C THR A 181 -7.03 -15.40 -8.34
N ALA A 182 -8.24 -15.96 -8.17
CA ALA A 182 -8.85 -16.82 -9.17
C ALA A 182 -9.05 -16.08 -10.51
N VAL A 183 -9.50 -14.82 -10.47
CA VAL A 183 -9.62 -13.98 -11.67
C VAL A 183 -8.25 -13.74 -12.32
N ALA A 184 -7.21 -13.45 -11.55
CA ALA A 184 -5.86 -13.25 -12.09
C ALA A 184 -5.30 -14.52 -12.77
N LEU A 185 -5.66 -15.71 -12.27
CA LEU A 185 -5.24 -17.00 -12.83
C LEU A 185 -6.06 -17.40 -14.06
N LEU A 186 -7.37 -17.17 -14.03
CA LEU A 186 -8.31 -17.61 -15.07
C LEU A 186 -8.47 -16.60 -16.22
N ALA A 187 -8.22 -15.32 -15.97
CA ALA A 187 -8.35 -14.24 -16.94
C ALA A 187 -7.07 -13.40 -17.01
N PRO A 188 -6.09 -13.79 -17.87
CA PRO A 188 -4.81 -13.08 -18.01
C PRO A 188 -4.98 -11.58 -18.32
N MET A 189 -5.99 -11.22 -19.10
CA MET A 189 -6.27 -9.82 -19.45
C MET A 189 -6.71 -8.97 -18.24
N ALA A 190 -7.18 -9.60 -17.16
CA ALA A 190 -7.59 -8.92 -15.93
C ALA A 190 -6.45 -8.80 -14.90
N GLN A 191 -5.28 -9.42 -15.13
CA GLN A 191 -4.19 -9.47 -14.15
C GLN A 191 -3.75 -8.08 -13.65
N ALA A 192 -3.71 -7.10 -14.55
CA ALA A 192 -3.32 -5.73 -14.24
C ALA A 192 -4.17 -5.06 -13.14
N VAL A 193 -5.42 -5.49 -12.95
CA VAL A 193 -6.32 -5.03 -11.88
C VAL A 193 -6.46 -6.08 -10.78
N ALA A 194 -6.57 -7.35 -11.16
CA ALA A 194 -6.86 -8.44 -10.24
C ALA A 194 -5.72 -8.71 -9.26
N ILE A 195 -4.46 -8.59 -9.69
CA ILE A 195 -3.30 -8.80 -8.81
C ILE A 195 -3.22 -7.74 -7.70
N PRO A 196 -3.23 -6.41 -7.98
CA PRO A 196 -3.21 -5.42 -6.92
C PRO A 196 -4.45 -5.50 -6.01
N ALA A 197 -5.62 -5.88 -6.56
CA ALA A 197 -6.81 -6.14 -5.75
C ALA A 197 -6.60 -7.33 -4.80
N ALA A 198 -6.05 -8.45 -5.29
CA ALA A 198 -5.75 -9.63 -4.48
C ALA A 198 -4.75 -9.30 -3.37
N ILE A 199 -3.68 -8.56 -3.68
CA ILE A 199 -2.67 -8.14 -2.69
C ILE A 199 -3.29 -7.22 -1.63
N LEU A 200 -4.10 -6.25 -2.03
CA LEU A 200 -4.77 -5.34 -1.11
C LEU A 200 -5.72 -6.12 -0.18
N CYS A 201 -6.54 -7.01 -0.72
CA CYS A 201 -7.43 -7.87 0.05
C CYS A 201 -6.67 -8.81 1.00
N LEU A 202 -5.54 -9.38 0.55
CA LEU A 202 -4.69 -10.21 1.39
C LEU A 202 -4.09 -9.38 2.54
N THR A 203 -3.60 -8.18 2.24
CA THR A 203 -3.06 -7.24 3.23
C THR A 203 -4.11 -6.91 4.29
N LEU A 204 -5.35 -6.64 3.88
CA LEU A 204 -6.48 -6.40 4.79
C LEU A 204 -6.78 -7.65 5.64
N THR A 205 -6.83 -8.84 5.03
CA THR A 205 -7.03 -10.11 5.74
C THR A 205 -5.97 -10.29 6.83
N LEU A 206 -4.69 -10.12 6.49
CA LEU A 206 -3.58 -10.24 7.43
C LEU A 206 -3.63 -9.15 8.52
N ALA A 207 -4.04 -7.93 8.19
CA ALA A 207 -4.23 -6.86 9.17
C ALA A 207 -5.36 -7.21 10.17
N HIS A 208 -6.47 -7.75 9.67
CA HIS A 208 -7.58 -8.24 10.50
C HIS A 208 -7.16 -9.41 11.42
N LEU A 209 -6.31 -10.32 10.93
CA LEU A 209 -5.82 -11.46 11.71
C LEU A 209 -4.72 -11.09 12.72
N SER A 210 -3.96 -10.04 12.46
CA SER A 210 -2.82 -9.66 13.31
C SER A 210 -3.19 -8.74 14.48
N VAL A 211 -4.31 -8.02 14.44
CA VAL A 211 -4.60 -6.91 15.37
C VAL A 211 -6.09 -6.65 15.59
N MET A 212 -6.49 -6.43 16.85
CA MET A 212 -7.65 -5.58 17.16
C MET A 212 -7.23 -4.11 17.09
N ARG A 213 -7.92 -3.29 16.28
CA ARG A 213 -7.46 -1.92 15.99
C ARG A 213 -7.39 -1.10 17.28
N ARG A 214 -6.17 -0.77 17.69
CA ARG A 214 -5.95 0.14 18.81
C ARG A 214 -6.01 1.56 18.28
N HIS A 215 -7.03 2.30 18.69
CA HIS A 215 -7.41 3.66 18.22
C HIS A 215 -8.00 3.68 16.80
N PRO A 216 -9.22 3.13 16.61
CA PRO A 216 -9.92 3.25 15.34
C PRO A 216 -10.15 4.72 14.98
N GLN A 217 -10.01 5.06 13.70
CA GLN A 217 -10.50 6.33 13.20
C GLN A 217 -12.03 6.25 13.11
N HIS A 218 -12.73 7.32 13.49
CA HIS A 218 -14.19 7.30 13.43
C HIS A 218 -14.65 7.04 11.99
N TRP A 219 -15.55 6.05 11.83
CA TRP A 219 -16.14 5.68 10.55
C TRP A 219 -17.00 6.82 9.96
N GLN A 220 -17.48 7.73 10.82
CA GLN A 220 -18.06 9.02 10.48
C GLN A 220 -17.04 10.12 10.78
N LEU A 221 -16.66 10.88 9.75
CA LEU A 221 -16.02 12.17 9.96
C LEU A 221 -17.11 13.09 10.53
N SER A 222 -16.94 13.56 11.77
CA SER A 222 -17.87 14.53 12.35
C SER A 222 -17.99 15.71 11.40
N GLY A 223 -19.21 15.95 10.89
CA GLY A 223 -19.52 17.06 10.00
C GLY A 223 -19.16 18.38 10.67
N GLY A 224 -17.96 18.86 10.38
CA GLY A 224 -17.35 19.97 11.09
C GLY A 224 -16.61 20.93 10.16
N MET A 225 -17.00 21.02 8.89
CA MET A 225 -16.79 22.28 8.17
C MET A 225 -17.84 23.27 8.67
N ARG A 226 -17.61 23.83 9.87
CA ARG A 226 -18.06 25.19 10.13
C ARG A 226 -17.28 26.07 9.15
N PHE A 227 -17.87 26.31 7.98
CA PHE A 227 -17.56 27.51 7.23
C PHE A 227 -17.74 28.66 8.22
N LYS A 228 -16.63 29.22 8.72
CA LYS A 228 -16.65 30.57 9.26
C LYS A 228 -17.17 31.43 8.12
N ARG A 229 -18.43 31.87 8.23
CA ARG A 229 -18.92 33.00 7.46
C ARG A 229 -17.93 34.14 7.74
N LEU A 230 -17.23 34.56 6.70
CA LEU A 230 -16.71 35.93 6.61
C LEU A 230 -17.91 36.86 6.44
#